data_AF-J3HCV5-F1
#
_entry.id   AF-J3HCV5-F1
#
_cell.length_a   1.000
_cell.length_b   1.000
_cell.length_c   1.000
_cell.angle_alpha   90.00
_cell.angle_beta   90.00
_cell.angle_gamma   90.00
#
_symmetry.space_group_name_H-M   'P 1'
#
loop_
_entity.id
_entity.type
_entity.pdbx_description
1 polymer ?
#
loop_
_entity_poly.entity_id
_entity_poly.type
_entity_poly.pdbx_seq_one_letter_code
_entity_poly.pdbx_strand_id
1 'polypeptide(L)'
;MSEQEQEKGQEQKQEYAFHPADLVEYAMDKPIGAARAALAIGLEEADVDPEIIIAELMGNMELNQRFLKKLTGALRKNPNKILGEMPDRIQTLQVERDLGL
;
A
#
# COMPACT_ATOMS: atom_id res chain seq x y z
N MET A 1 38.15 -10.63 -31.89
CA MET A 1 38.85 -11.37 -30.82
C MET A 1 39.15 -10.32 -29.76
N SER A 2 38.24 -10.16 -28.80
CA SER A 2 38.19 -10.95 -27.56
C SER A 2 39.22 -10.40 -26.59
N GLU A 3 38.95 -10.01 -25.36
CA GLU A 3 37.81 -10.08 -24.44
C GLU A 3 38.16 -9.09 -23.31
N GLN A 4 37.26 -8.97 -22.33
CA GLN A 4 37.50 -8.54 -20.94
C GLN A 4 36.85 -7.21 -20.51
N GLU A 5 35.57 -7.36 -20.21
CA GLU A 5 35.05 -7.15 -18.85
C GLU A 5 35.12 -5.72 -18.30
N GLN A 6 34.16 -4.89 -18.71
CA GLN A 6 33.63 -3.82 -17.87
C GLN A 6 32.10 -3.93 -17.76
N GLU A 7 31.62 -5.14 -17.46
CA GLU A 7 30.30 -5.39 -16.88
C GLU A 7 30.53 -6.04 -15.52
N LYS A 8 30.85 -5.23 -14.50
CA LYS A 8 30.74 -5.64 -13.09
C LYS A 8 30.99 -4.45 -12.20
N GLY A 9 29.94 -3.98 -11.55
CA GLY A 9 30.11 -3.04 -10.45
C GLY A 9 28.99 -2.04 -10.26
N GLN A 10 27.74 -2.35 -10.62
CA GLN A 10 26.58 -1.64 -10.08
C GLN A 10 25.28 -2.42 -10.34
N GLU A 11 25.27 -3.73 -10.01
CA GLU A 11 24.06 -4.32 -9.42
C GLU A 11 23.91 -3.68 -8.03
N GLN A 12 23.56 -2.40 -8.02
CA GLN A 12 22.80 -1.85 -6.93
C GLN A 12 21.49 -2.63 -6.95
N LYS A 13 21.45 -3.74 -6.21
CA LYS A 13 20.32 -4.01 -5.32
C LYS A 13 20.19 -2.78 -4.43
N GLN A 14 19.70 -1.68 -5.01
CA GLN A 14 18.87 -0.74 -4.31
C GLN A 14 17.68 -1.60 -3.93
N GLU A 15 17.81 -2.29 -2.80
CA GLU A 15 16.68 -2.58 -1.93
C GLU A 15 16.16 -1.19 -1.54
N TYR A 16 15.51 -0.53 -2.49
CA TYR A 16 14.66 0.58 -2.20
C TYR A 16 13.52 -0.10 -1.45
N ALA A 17 13.69 -0.23 -0.14
CA ALA A 17 12.65 -0.62 0.78
C ALA A 17 11.63 0.51 0.70
N PHE A 18 10.79 0.49 -0.35
CA PHE A 18 9.71 1.42 -0.54
C PHE A 18 8.91 1.33 0.73
N HIS A 19 8.83 2.44 1.47
CA HIS A 19 7.96 2.45 2.62
C HIS A 19 6.54 2.25 2.08
N PRO A 20 5.73 1.38 2.67
CA PRO A 20 4.31 1.25 2.35
C PRO A 20 3.58 2.57 2.14
N ALA A 21 3.92 3.58 2.94
CA ALA A 21 3.38 4.92 2.85
C ALA A 21 3.69 5.63 1.52
N ASP A 22 4.90 5.48 0.98
CA ASP A 22 5.30 6.07 -0.29
C ASP A 22 4.51 5.47 -1.46
N LEU A 23 4.18 4.17 -1.38
CA LEU A 23 3.32 3.50 -2.36
C LEU A 23 1.87 4.01 -2.30
N VAL A 24 1.35 4.28 -1.10
CA VAL A 24 0.03 4.89 -0.93
C VAL A 24 0.01 6.33 -1.44
N GLU A 25 1.06 7.11 -1.19
CA GLU A 25 1.20 8.47 -1.72
C GLU A 25 1.29 8.45 -3.25
N TYR A 26 2.06 7.51 -3.81
CA TYR A 26 2.11 7.27 -5.25
C TYR A 26 0.73 6.92 -5.83
N ALA A 27 -0.06 6.10 -5.12
CA ALA A 27 -1.40 5.70 -5.57
C ALA A 27 -2.39 6.87 -5.68
N MET A 28 -2.19 7.98 -4.94
CA MET A 28 -3.15 9.10 -4.89
C MET A 28 -3.32 9.80 -6.25
N ASP A 29 -2.28 9.83 -7.08
CA ASP A 29 -2.26 10.54 -8.37
C ASP A 29 -2.43 9.58 -9.58
N LYS A 30 -2.66 8.29 -9.32
CA LYS A 30 -2.58 7.24 -10.34
C LYS A 30 -3.94 6.69 -10.72
N PRO A 31 -4.10 6.17 -11.95
CA PRO A 31 -5.31 5.48 -12.34
C PRO A 31 -5.56 4.27 -11.43
N ILE A 32 -6.83 3.91 -11.24
CA ILE A 32 -7.29 2.84 -10.33
C ILE A 32 -6.46 1.56 -10.42
N GLY A 33 -6.06 1.13 -11.64
CA GLY A 33 -5.24 -0.07 -11.82
C GLY A 33 -3.84 0.03 -11.17
N ALA A 34 -3.18 1.19 -11.31
CA ALA A 34 -1.89 1.44 -10.69
C ALA A 34 -2.01 1.70 -9.19
N ALA A 35 -3.08 2.39 -8.76
CA ALA A 35 -3.39 2.58 -7.35
C ALA A 35 -3.61 1.23 -6.63
N ARG A 36 -4.37 0.31 -7.26
CA ARG A 36 -4.59 -1.05 -6.75
C ARG A 36 -3.30 -1.82 -6.59
N ALA A 37 -2.41 -1.79 -7.58
CA ALA A 37 -1.12 -2.47 -7.49
C ALA A 37 -0.25 -1.88 -6.37
N ALA A 38 -0.16 -0.56 -6.27
CA ALA A 38 0.62 0.12 -5.23
C ALA A 38 0.07 -0.16 -3.82
N LEU A 39 -1.26 -0.18 -3.66
CA LEU A 39 -1.91 -0.52 -2.39
C LEU A 39 -1.73 -2.00 -2.04
N ALA A 40 -1.85 -2.91 -3.00
CA ALA A 40 -1.65 -4.34 -2.75
C ALA A 40 -0.21 -4.62 -2.27
N ILE A 41 0.78 -3.96 -2.86
CA ILE A 41 2.19 -4.10 -2.46
C ILE A 41 2.44 -3.39 -1.12
N GLY A 42 1.94 -2.16 -0.95
CA GLY A 42 2.16 -1.39 0.28
C GLY A 42 1.45 -2.00 1.50
N LEU A 43 0.35 -2.72 1.30
CA LEU A 43 -0.43 -3.33 2.37
C LEU A 43 -0.17 -4.83 2.49
N GLU A 44 0.80 -5.39 1.78
CA GLU A 44 1.10 -6.84 1.79
C GLU A 44 1.38 -7.35 3.22
N GLU A 45 2.10 -6.56 4.03
CA GLU A 45 2.44 -6.90 5.41
C GLU A 45 1.50 -6.27 6.46
N ALA A 46 0.47 -5.54 6.02
CA ALA A 46 -0.46 -4.86 6.91
C ALA A 46 -1.48 -5.83 7.54
N ASP A 47 -1.98 -5.51 8.74
CA ASP A 47 -3.06 -6.23 9.42
C ASP A 47 -4.46 -5.93 8.86
N VAL A 48 -4.53 -5.41 7.65
CA VAL A 48 -5.77 -5.13 6.94
C VAL A 48 -5.66 -5.63 5.51
N ASP A 49 -6.77 -6.17 5.01
CA ASP A 49 -6.82 -6.68 3.66
C ASP A 49 -6.81 -5.52 2.65
N PRO A 50 -5.90 -5.53 1.65
CA PRO A 50 -5.83 -4.49 0.65
C PRO A 50 -7.13 -4.34 -0.14
N GLU A 51 -7.90 -5.39 -0.37
CA GLU A 51 -9.15 -5.29 -1.15
C GLU A 51 -10.21 -4.49 -0.42
N ILE A 52 -10.25 -4.53 0.92
CA ILE A 52 -11.16 -3.70 1.72
C ILE A 52 -10.80 -2.22 1.56
N ILE A 53 -9.50 -1.91 1.59
CA ILE A 53 -8.99 -0.54 1.39
C ILE A 53 -9.29 -0.06 -0.03
N ILE A 54 -9.05 -0.91 -1.03
CA ILE A 54 -9.31 -0.61 -2.45
C ILE A 54 -10.82 -0.41 -2.69
N ALA A 55 -11.67 -1.27 -2.10
CA ALA A 55 -13.13 -1.16 -2.22
C ALA A 55 -13.64 0.17 -1.62
N GLU A 56 -13.09 0.59 -0.48
CA GLU A 56 -13.43 1.89 0.10
C GLU A 56 -13.01 3.05 -0.82
N LEU A 57 -11.82 2.94 -1.43
CA LEU A 57 -11.34 3.93 -2.39
C LEU A 57 -12.19 3.99 -3.67
N MET A 58 -12.80 2.89 -4.08
CA MET A 58 -13.71 2.91 -5.24
C MET A 58 -15.08 3.48 -4.90
N GLY A 59 -15.50 3.43 -3.63
CA GLY A 59 -16.83 3.83 -3.19
C GLY A 59 -17.05 5.33 -3.10
N ASN A 60 -16.02 6.13 -2.76
CA ASN A 60 -16.23 7.56 -2.50
C ASN A 60 -14.99 8.46 -2.69
N MET A 61 -14.88 9.09 -3.88
CA MET A 61 -13.72 9.91 -4.28
C MET A 61 -13.38 11.09 -3.35
N GLU A 62 -14.37 11.72 -2.70
CA GLU A 62 -14.11 12.84 -1.77
C GLU A 62 -13.58 12.35 -0.42
N LEU A 63 -14.06 11.21 0.07
CA LEU A 63 -13.57 10.59 1.29
C LEU A 63 -12.16 10.01 1.11
N ASN A 64 -11.78 9.67 -0.12
CA ASN A 64 -10.49 9.08 -0.44
C ASN A 64 -9.30 9.93 -0.02
N GLN A 65 -9.29 11.25 -0.25
CA GLN A 65 -8.11 12.05 0.08
C GLN A 65 -7.82 12.05 1.58
N ARG A 66 -8.87 12.18 2.40
CA ARG A 66 -8.75 12.15 3.87
C ARG A 66 -8.37 10.76 4.36
N PHE A 67 -8.97 9.73 3.77
CA PHE A 67 -8.70 8.34 4.08
C PHE A 67 -7.27 7.95 3.71
N LEU A 68 -6.81 8.25 2.49
CA LEU A 68 -5.44 8.03 2.02
C LEU A 68 -4.43 8.75 2.92
N LYS A 69 -4.69 10.01 3.31
CA LYS A 69 -3.81 10.70 4.26
C LYS A 69 -3.73 9.99 5.62
N LYS A 70 -4.85 9.44 6.10
CA LYS A 70 -4.89 8.64 7.34
C LYS A 70 -4.14 7.32 7.18
N LEU A 71 -4.31 6.66 6.04
CA LEU A 71 -3.64 5.41 5.66
C LEU A 71 -2.12 5.61 5.58
N THR A 72 -1.64 6.61 4.86
CA THR A 72 -0.23 7.00 4.81
C THR A 72 0.31 7.28 6.20
N GLY A 73 -0.44 8.03 7.03
CA GLY A 73 -0.05 8.34 8.40
C GLY A 73 0.07 7.10 9.29
N ALA A 74 -0.87 6.16 9.19
CA ALA A 74 -0.85 4.90 9.92
C ALA A 74 0.35 4.04 9.48
N LEU A 75 0.56 3.92 8.16
CA LEU A 75 1.67 3.16 7.60
C LEU A 75 3.03 3.72 8.02
N ARG A 76 3.21 5.05 8.07
CA ARG A 76 4.45 5.68 8.56
C ARG A 76 4.71 5.42 10.05
N LYS A 77 3.66 5.23 10.86
CA LYS A 77 3.82 4.90 12.28
C LYS A 77 4.18 3.43 12.47
N ASN A 78 3.39 2.54 11.87
CA ASN A 78 3.60 1.11 11.93
C ASN A 78 2.92 0.43 10.74
N PRO A 79 3.66 0.02 9.70
CA PRO A 79 3.08 -0.53 8.48
C PRO A 79 2.30 -1.83 8.72
N ASN A 80 2.63 -2.58 9.77
CA ASN A 80 2.07 -3.91 10.04
C ASN A 80 0.85 -3.86 10.97
N LYS A 81 0.57 -2.71 11.59
CA LYS A 81 -0.54 -2.52 12.55
C LYS A 81 -1.25 -1.19 12.32
N ILE A 82 -2.00 -1.14 11.23
CA ILE A 82 -2.76 0.03 10.81
C ILE A 82 -4.26 -0.11 11.05
N LEU A 83 -4.80 -1.31 11.27
CA LEU A 83 -6.25 -1.53 11.41
C LEU A 83 -6.86 -0.65 12.51
N GLY A 84 -6.19 -0.53 13.66
CA GLY A 84 -6.66 0.30 14.78
C GLY A 84 -6.69 1.81 14.49
N GLU A 85 -5.96 2.27 13.46
CA GLU A 85 -5.99 3.67 13.00
C GLU A 85 -7.00 3.88 11.86
N MET A 86 -7.57 2.80 11.30
CA MET A 86 -8.55 2.87 10.22
C MET A 86 -9.93 3.32 10.71
N PRO A 87 -10.79 3.87 9.83
CA PRO A 87 -12.19 4.15 10.18
C PRO A 87 -12.93 2.89 10.65
N ASP A 88 -13.90 3.04 11.57
CA ASP A 88 -14.69 1.92 12.11
C ASP A 88 -15.27 1.02 11.02
N ARG A 89 -15.73 1.61 9.90
CA ARG A 89 -16.26 0.83 8.77
C ARG A 89 -15.23 -0.17 8.20
N ILE A 90 -13.97 0.24 8.05
CA ILE A 90 -12.90 -0.65 7.56
C ILE A 90 -12.59 -1.73 8.59
N GLN A 91 -12.59 -1.36 9.88
CA GLN A 91 -12.40 -2.32 10.97
C GLN A 91 -13.51 -3.38 10.96
N THR A 92 -14.77 -2.95 10.84
CA THR A 92 -15.91 -3.87 10.74
C THR A 92 -15.79 -4.77 9.52
N LEU A 93 -15.50 -4.22 8.33
CA LEU A 93 -15.33 -5.01 7.11
C LEU A 93 -14.20 -6.03 7.23
N GLN A 94 -13.10 -5.67 7.91
CA GLN A 94 -12.00 -6.59 8.17
C GLN A 94 -12.43 -7.73 9.09
N VAL A 95 -13.20 -7.42 10.14
CA VAL A 95 -13.75 -8.43 11.06
C VAL A 95 -14.76 -9.32 10.35
N GLU A 96 -15.66 -8.77 9.54
CA GLU A 96 -16.62 -9.54 8.73
C GLU A 96 -15.89 -10.52 7.80
N ARG A 97 -14.84 -10.04 7.12
CA ARG A 97 -13.98 -10.88 6.27
C ARG A 97 -13.26 -11.97 7.05
N ASP A 98 -12.70 -11.67 8.21
CA ASP A 98 -12.00 -12.65 9.07
C ASP A 98 -12.96 -13.74 9.58
N LEU A 99 -14.22 -13.36 9.80
CA LEU A 99 -15.31 -14.28 10.18
C LEU A 99 -15.94 -15.03 8.99
N GLY A 100 -15.56 -14.70 7.74
CA GLY A 100 -16.12 -15.29 6.52
C GLY A 100 -17.57 -14.91 6.23
N LEU A 101 -18.00 -13.71 6.68
CA LEU A 101 -19.35 -13.17 6.51
C LEU A 101 -19.54 -12.35 5.22
#